data_AF-A6GGR8-F1
#
_entry.id   AF-A6GGR8-F1
#
_cell.length_a   1.000
_cell.length_b   1.000
_cell.length_c   1.000
_cell.angle_alpha   90.00
_cell.angle_beta   90.00
_cell.angle_gamma   90.00
#
_symmetry.space_group_name_H-M   'P 1'
#
loop_
_entity.id
_entity.type
_entity.pdbx_description
1 polymer ?
#
loop_
_entity_poly.entity_id
_entity_poly.type
_entity_poly.pdbx_seq_one_letter_code
_entity_poly.pdbx_strand_id
1 'polypeptide(L)'
;MLLVAPPHPAMVEEQREVGARSVDFRDPRGHARAFFVSPVAIRVRTRGFIDRNIVESLFATIDDHFATLSENTPRAVFMDHRAATGVSWGNAMHSLRWYIRRHERVVVHMLVAELHPFIRFAIALCYPILARECAFHSSVESFDAALAERSQGSARVLEKHMREAAPTPLSHPGPA
;
A
#
# COMPACT_ATOMS: atom_id res chain seq x y z
N MET A 1 -0.57 44.73 -3.81
CA MET A 1 -0.70 43.88 -5.01
C MET A 1 -0.82 42.44 -4.54
N LEU A 2 -1.99 41.81 -4.68
CA LEU A 2 -2.21 40.42 -4.29
C LEU A 2 -1.99 39.55 -5.53
N LEU A 3 -0.99 38.67 -5.52
CA LEU A 3 -0.83 37.63 -6.53
C LEU A 3 -1.90 36.56 -6.26
N VAL A 4 -3.02 36.64 -6.98
CA VAL A 4 -4.01 35.56 -7.01
C VAL A 4 -3.38 34.42 -7.81
N ALA A 5 -2.95 33.36 -7.11
CA ALA A 5 -2.55 32.13 -7.78
C ALA A 5 -3.75 31.62 -8.60
N PRO A 6 -3.55 31.20 -9.86
CA PRO A 6 -4.62 30.63 -10.66
C PRO A 6 -5.26 29.47 -9.88
N PRO A 7 -6.59 29.28 -9.97
CA PRO A 7 -7.25 28.13 -9.36
C PRO A 7 -6.48 26.89 -9.82
N HIS A 8 -5.95 26.12 -8.87
CA HIS A 8 -5.36 24.83 -9.21
C HIS A 8 -6.38 24.11 -10.09
N PRO A 9 -5.98 23.61 -11.28
CA PRO A 9 -6.87 22.75 -12.05
C PRO A 9 -7.33 21.68 -11.07
N ALA A 10 -8.64 21.59 -10.86
CA ALA A 10 -9.24 20.50 -10.12
C ALA A 10 -8.66 19.23 -10.76
N MET A 11 -7.72 18.59 -10.05
CA MET A 11 -7.01 17.45 -10.56
C MET A 11 -8.04 16.34 -10.74
N VAL A 12 -8.46 16.18 -11.99
CA VAL A 12 -9.14 15.01 -12.49
C VAL A 12 -8.12 13.87 -12.46
N GLU A 13 -7.82 13.37 -11.27
CA GLU A 13 -7.11 12.12 -11.05
C GLU A 13 -8.11 11.03 -10.62
N GLU A 14 -9.16 10.87 -11.41
CA GLU A 14 -9.87 9.59 -11.58
C GLU A 14 -9.19 8.76 -12.70
N GLN A 15 -7.86 8.86 -12.82
CA GLN A 15 -7.13 7.97 -13.71
C GLN A 15 -7.04 6.58 -13.05
N ARG A 16 -8.06 5.77 -13.34
CA ARG A 16 -7.91 4.37 -13.74
C ARG A 16 -7.06 3.51 -12.79
N GLU A 17 -7.62 3.20 -11.62
CA GLU A 17 -7.34 1.93 -10.97
C GLU A 17 -8.12 0.81 -11.68
N VAL A 18 -7.68 0.47 -12.89
CA VAL A 18 -8.34 -0.54 -13.72
C VAL A 18 -8.16 -1.90 -13.07
N GLY A 19 -9.22 -2.40 -12.43
CA GLY A 19 -9.31 -3.76 -11.91
C GLY A 19 -9.00 -3.94 -10.42
N ALA A 20 -8.60 -2.89 -9.70
CA ALA A 20 -8.41 -2.97 -8.26
C ALA A 20 -9.77 -2.88 -7.53
N ARG A 21 -10.06 -3.81 -6.63
CA ARG A 21 -11.17 -3.62 -5.68
C ARG A 21 -10.73 -2.50 -4.72
N SER A 22 -11.40 -1.35 -4.76
CA SER A 22 -11.21 -0.29 -3.78
C SER A 22 -12.04 -0.59 -2.54
N VAL A 23 -11.45 -0.58 -1.36
CA VAL A 23 -12.20 -0.63 -0.10
C VAL A 23 -11.92 0.64 0.67
N ASP A 24 -13.00 1.38 0.93
CA ASP A 24 -12.95 2.52 1.84
C ASP A 24 -12.61 2.02 3.24
N PHE A 25 -11.56 2.59 3.84
CA PHE A 25 -11.23 2.29 5.22
C PHE A 25 -12.42 2.61 6.12
N ARG A 26 -12.53 1.87 7.22
CA ARG A 26 -13.35 2.28 8.38
C ARG A 26 -12.77 3.52 9.08
N ASP A 27 -12.17 4.46 8.36
CA ASP A 27 -11.97 5.79 8.90
C ASP A 27 -13.24 6.59 8.61
N PRO A 28 -14.12 6.82 9.60
CA PRO A 28 -15.32 7.63 9.41
C PRO A 28 -15.00 9.05 8.95
N ARG A 29 -13.74 9.48 9.09
CA ARG A 29 -13.24 10.79 8.66
C ARG A 29 -12.64 10.78 7.24
N GLY A 30 -12.47 9.59 6.65
CA GLY A 30 -12.02 9.41 5.27
C GLY A 30 -10.56 9.81 5.00
N HIS A 31 -9.66 9.80 5.97
CA HIS A 31 -8.24 10.16 5.83
C HIS A 31 -7.37 9.07 5.20
N ALA A 32 -7.88 7.87 4.95
CA ALA A 32 -7.14 6.82 4.26
C ALA A 32 -8.05 6.06 3.28
N ARG A 33 -7.50 5.60 2.16
CA ARG A 33 -8.13 4.70 1.16
C ARG A 33 -7.18 3.59 0.75
N ALA A 34 -7.67 2.35 0.71
CA ALA A 34 -6.89 1.17 0.33
C ALA A 34 -7.39 0.64 -1.01
N PHE A 35 -6.44 0.33 -1.87
CA PHE A 35 -6.65 -0.12 -3.22
C PHE A 35 -5.92 -1.45 -3.38
N PHE A 36 -6.69 -2.52 -3.56
CA PHE A 36 -6.14 -3.87 -3.69
C PHE A 36 -5.68 -4.08 -5.12
N VAL A 37 -4.37 -3.93 -5.33
CA VAL A 37 -3.75 -4.01 -6.65
C VAL A 37 -3.53 -5.47 -7.05
N SER A 38 -3.14 -6.31 -6.09
CA SER A 38 -3.07 -7.76 -6.26
C SER A 38 -3.31 -8.45 -4.90
N PRO A 39 -3.44 -9.80 -4.85
CA PRO A 39 -3.58 -10.51 -3.59
C PRO A 39 -2.46 -10.17 -2.58
N VAL A 40 -1.24 -9.92 -3.07
CA VAL A 40 -0.06 -9.68 -2.22
C VAL A 40 0.40 -8.22 -2.18
N ALA A 41 -0.26 -7.32 -2.91
CA ALA A 41 0.10 -5.91 -3.00
C ALA A 41 -1.12 -5.02 -2.75
N ILE A 42 -1.00 -4.13 -1.77
CA ILE A 42 -2.00 -3.11 -1.45
C ILE A 42 -1.39 -1.72 -1.61
N ARG A 43 -2.13 -0.82 -2.24
CA ARG A 43 -1.80 0.61 -2.26
C ARG A 43 -2.68 1.33 -1.25
N VAL A 44 -2.07 2.13 -0.41
CA VAL A 44 -2.72 2.96 0.60
C VAL A 44 -2.49 4.41 0.23
N ARG A 45 -3.56 5.17 0.02
CA ARG A 45 -3.50 6.62 -0.09
C ARG A 45 -4.01 7.25 1.20
N THR A 46 -3.22 8.11 1.81
CA THR A 46 -3.64 8.88 2.98
C THR A 46 -3.81 10.35 2.62
N ARG A 47 -4.78 11.00 3.26
CA ARG A 47 -5.04 12.44 3.15
C ARG A 47 -5.31 13.06 4.51
N GLY A 48 -5.06 14.36 4.65
CA GLY A 48 -5.26 15.08 5.91
C GLY A 48 -4.25 14.68 7.00
N PHE A 49 -4.64 14.81 8.27
CA PHE A 49 -3.74 14.56 9.40
C PHE A 49 -3.75 13.09 9.80
N ILE A 50 -2.60 12.43 9.74
CA ILE A 50 -2.45 11.01 10.06
C ILE A 50 -2.14 10.84 11.55
N ASP A 51 -3.13 10.45 12.33
CA ASP A 51 -3.01 10.12 13.75
C ASP A 51 -2.79 8.61 14.00
N ARG A 52 -2.59 8.25 15.27
CA ARG A 52 -2.43 6.85 15.70
C ARG A 52 -3.60 5.97 15.28
N ASN A 53 -4.83 6.46 15.44
CA ASN A 53 -6.05 5.68 15.21
C ASN A 53 -6.21 5.38 13.72
N ILE A 54 -5.86 6.33 12.86
CA ILE A 54 -5.83 6.15 11.40
C ILE A 54 -4.82 5.05 11.04
N VAL A 55 -3.62 5.09 11.64
CA VAL A 55 -2.58 4.08 11.42
C VAL A 55 -2.99 2.69 11.93
N GLU A 56 -3.62 2.59 13.09
CA GLU A 56 -4.10 1.29 13.62
C GLU A 56 -5.24 0.72 12.78
N SER A 57 -6.19 1.57 12.35
CA SER A 57 -7.26 1.18 11.43
C SER A 57 -6.71 0.74 10.08
N LEU A 58 -5.61 1.37 9.65
CA LEU A 58 -4.89 1.00 8.44
C LEU A 58 -4.39 -0.44 8.54
N PHE A 59 -3.69 -0.77 9.62
CA PHE A 59 -3.10 -2.07 9.84
C PHE A 59 -4.12 -3.19 9.98
N ALA A 60 -5.22 -2.95 10.70
CA ALA A 60 -6.30 -3.93 10.78
C ALA A 60 -6.83 -4.35 9.40
N THR A 61 -6.98 -3.39 8.49
CA THR A 61 -7.46 -3.67 7.11
C THR A 61 -6.40 -4.39 6.27
N ILE A 62 -5.13 -4.01 6.42
CA ILE A 62 -4.02 -4.69 5.73
C ILE A 62 -3.92 -6.14 6.22
N ASP A 63 -4.07 -6.36 7.52
CA ASP A 63 -4.05 -7.69 8.14
C ASP A 63 -5.22 -8.54 7.66
N ASP A 64 -6.45 -7.99 7.64
CA ASP A 64 -7.63 -8.69 7.14
C ASP A 64 -7.46 -9.13 5.66
N HIS A 65 -6.86 -8.27 4.83
CA HIS A 65 -6.57 -8.61 3.44
C HIS A 65 -5.55 -9.74 3.31
N PHE A 66 -4.46 -9.66 4.08
CA PHE A 66 -3.40 -10.66 4.04
C PHE A 66 -3.69 -11.93 4.86
N ALA A 67 -4.75 -11.95 5.67
CA ALA A 67 -5.14 -13.12 6.47
C ALA A 67 -5.47 -14.34 5.61
N THR A 68 -5.87 -14.12 4.36
CA THR A 68 -6.17 -15.19 3.39
C THR A 68 -4.92 -15.78 2.72
N LEU A 69 -3.76 -15.14 2.89
CA LEU A 69 -2.49 -15.59 2.31
C LEU A 69 -1.70 -16.43 3.30
N SER A 70 -0.92 -17.38 2.76
CA SER A 70 0.06 -18.09 3.58
C SER A 70 1.03 -17.11 4.27
N GLU A 71 1.51 -17.49 5.46
CA GLU A 71 2.54 -16.72 6.17
C GLU A 71 3.82 -16.57 5.35
N ASN A 72 4.09 -17.49 4.43
CA ASN A 72 5.28 -17.47 3.60
C ASN A 72 5.19 -16.52 2.40
N THR A 73 4.00 -16.03 2.06
CA THR A 73 3.78 -15.20 0.88
C THR A 73 4.40 -13.80 1.10
N PRO A 74 5.30 -13.33 0.20
CA PRO A 74 5.86 -11.99 0.30
C PRO A 74 4.77 -10.95 0.06
N ARG A 75 4.66 -9.97 0.95
CA ARG A 75 3.60 -8.94 0.94
C ARG A 75 4.20 -7.58 0.66
N ALA A 76 3.48 -6.73 -0.05
CA ALA A 76 3.90 -5.37 -0.34
C ALA A 76 2.81 -4.35 0.03
N VAL A 77 3.19 -3.29 0.73
CA VAL A 77 2.31 -2.16 1.08
C VAL A 77 2.88 -0.90 0.47
N PHE A 78 2.13 -0.26 -0.41
CA PHE A 78 2.53 0.95 -1.12
C PHE A 78 1.84 2.17 -0.48
N MET A 79 2.58 2.99 0.26
CA MET A 79 2.03 4.16 0.96
C MET A 79 2.23 5.45 0.16
N ASP A 80 1.12 6.05 -0.24
CA ASP A 80 1.01 7.33 -0.98
C ASP A 80 0.45 8.40 -0.02
N HIS A 81 1.33 9.24 0.50
CA HIS A 81 0.96 10.30 1.45
C HIS A 81 0.92 11.70 0.84
N ARG A 82 0.79 11.83 -0.50
CA ARG A 82 0.78 13.13 -1.18
C ARG A 82 -0.30 14.10 -0.68
N ALA A 83 -1.46 13.55 -0.32
CA ALA A 83 -2.58 14.35 0.19
C ALA A 83 -2.54 14.53 1.73
N ALA A 84 -1.51 14.00 2.42
CA ALA A 84 -1.39 14.12 3.86
C ALA A 84 -0.90 15.51 4.26
N THR A 85 -1.61 16.15 5.19
CA THR A 85 -1.28 17.48 5.70
C THR A 85 -0.37 17.42 6.93
N GLY A 86 -0.27 16.25 7.58
CA GLY A 86 0.61 16.04 8.71
C GLY A 86 0.58 14.62 9.25
N VAL A 87 1.47 14.31 10.19
CA VAL A 87 1.55 13.01 10.87
C VAL A 87 1.80 13.21 12.36
N SER A 88 1.11 12.44 13.21
CA SER A 88 1.36 12.38 14.65
C SER A 88 2.64 11.60 14.93
N TRP A 89 3.78 12.28 14.82
CA TRP A 89 5.13 11.70 14.83
C TRP A 89 5.37 10.57 15.83
N GLY A 90 5.15 10.80 17.13
CA GLY A 90 5.44 9.80 18.16
C GLY A 90 4.62 8.51 18.00
N ASN A 91 3.30 8.64 17.94
CA ASN A 91 2.42 7.47 17.96
C ASN A 91 2.29 6.80 16.59
N ALA A 92 2.13 7.58 15.51
CA ALA A 92 1.92 7.03 14.17
C ALA A 92 3.17 6.29 13.66
N MET A 93 4.37 6.86 13.90
CA MET A 93 5.61 6.22 13.44
C MET A 93 6.03 5.05 14.30
N HIS A 94 5.77 5.10 15.61
CA HIS A 94 5.98 3.95 16.47
C HIS A 94 5.05 2.79 16.09
N SER A 95 3.77 3.06 15.82
CA SER A 95 2.83 2.04 15.34
C SER A 95 3.27 1.44 14.00
N LEU A 96 3.73 2.27 13.06
CA LEU A 96 4.21 1.77 11.77
C LEU A 96 5.45 0.90 11.90
N ARG A 97 6.43 1.32 12.69
CA ARG A 97 7.62 0.50 12.98
C ARG A 97 7.23 -0.82 13.63
N TRP A 98 6.35 -0.78 14.63
CA TRP A 98 5.88 -1.99 15.32
C TRP A 98 5.20 -2.95 14.34
N TYR A 99 4.35 -2.43 13.45
CA TYR A 99 3.69 -3.21 12.42
C TYR A 99 4.69 -3.89 11.48
N ILE A 100 5.63 -3.11 10.90
CA ILE A 100 6.61 -3.66 9.97
C ILE A 100 7.44 -4.77 10.62
N ARG A 101 7.86 -4.59 11.88
CA ARG A 101 8.60 -5.63 12.61
C ARG A 101 7.79 -6.87 12.94
N ARG A 102 6.50 -6.70 13.23
CA ARG A 102 5.59 -7.83 13.47
C ARG A 102 5.41 -8.67 12.21
N HIS A 103 5.54 -8.05 11.04
CA HIS A 103 5.36 -8.69 9.75
C HIS A 103 6.68 -8.71 8.95
N GLU A 104 7.62 -9.58 9.37
CA GLU A 104 8.98 -9.70 8.80
C GLU A 104 9.05 -9.87 7.27
N ARG A 105 7.92 -10.19 6.61
CA ARG A 105 7.81 -10.39 5.15
C ARG A 105 6.95 -9.35 4.42
N VAL A 106 6.58 -8.26 5.10
CA VAL A 106 5.92 -7.11 4.49
C VAL A 106 6.99 -6.09 4.09
N VAL A 107 7.13 -5.87 2.78
CA VAL A 107 7.96 -4.79 2.25
C VAL A 107 7.09 -3.55 2.08
N VAL A 108 7.44 -2.47 2.76
CA VAL A 108 6.71 -1.20 2.62
C VAL A 108 7.40 -0.33 1.58
N HIS A 109 6.68 0.03 0.52
CA HIS A 109 7.10 1.01 -0.47
C HIS A 109 6.51 2.37 -0.10
N MET A 110 7.33 3.40 0.04
CA MET A 110 6.88 4.76 0.41
C MET A 110 7.19 5.76 -0.69
N LEU A 111 6.19 6.52 -1.13
CA LEU A 111 6.39 7.66 -2.03
C LEU A 111 6.82 8.90 -1.21
N VAL A 112 8.01 9.43 -1.49
CA VAL A 112 8.62 10.56 -0.75
C VAL A 112 8.67 11.85 -1.58
N ALA A 113 8.59 11.75 -2.91
CA ALA A 113 8.78 12.83 -3.89
C ALA A 113 8.01 14.13 -3.56
N GLU A 114 6.76 13.96 -3.15
CA GLU A 114 5.77 15.03 -3.01
C GLU A 114 5.26 15.15 -1.57
N LEU A 115 6.01 14.60 -0.61
CA LEU A 115 5.64 14.72 0.79
C LEU A 115 5.87 16.13 1.31
N HIS A 116 4.93 16.59 2.12
CA HIS A 116 5.10 17.82 2.90
C HIS A 116 6.45 17.78 3.66
N PRO A 117 7.24 18.88 3.69
CA PRO A 117 8.58 18.90 4.29
C PRO A 117 8.62 18.36 5.72
N PHE A 118 7.58 18.61 6.51
CA PHE A 118 7.47 18.06 7.87
C PHE A 118 7.39 16.53 7.90
N ILE A 119 6.64 15.92 6.96
CA ILE A 119 6.56 14.45 6.84
C ILE A 119 7.89 13.89 6.32
N ARG A 120 8.54 14.57 5.36
CA ARG A 120 9.88 14.20 4.91
C ARG A 120 10.89 14.23 6.05
N PHE A 121 10.86 15.27 6.88
CA PHE A 121 11.71 15.40 8.06
C PHE A 121 11.43 14.29 9.07
N ALA A 122 10.16 14.00 9.36
CA ALA A 122 9.75 12.89 10.22
C ALA A 122 10.29 11.53 9.71
N ILE A 123 10.13 11.25 8.41
CA ILE A 123 10.67 10.04 7.78
C ILE A 123 12.20 10.04 7.85
N ALA A 124 12.85 11.17 7.59
CA ALA A 124 14.31 11.31 7.66
C ALA A 124 14.85 11.01 9.07
N LEU A 125 14.17 11.48 10.12
CA LEU A 125 14.52 11.15 11.52
C LEU A 125 14.34 9.66 11.83
N CYS A 126 13.36 9.01 11.20
CA CYS A 126 13.12 7.58 11.34
C CYS A 126 13.90 6.73 10.31
N TYR A 127 14.62 7.36 9.38
CA TYR A 127 15.26 6.71 8.24
C TYR A 127 16.24 5.61 8.63
N PRO A 128 17.10 5.75 9.67
CA PRO A 128 18.00 4.67 10.07
C PRO A 128 17.27 3.39 10.50
N ILE A 129 16.05 3.55 11.01
CA ILE A 129 15.20 2.44 11.45
C ILE A 129 14.39 1.88 10.28
N LEU A 130 13.80 2.77 9.47
CA LEU A 130 12.90 2.39 8.39
C LEU A 130 13.62 1.96 7.11
N ALA A 131 14.83 2.44 6.82
CA ALA A 131 15.53 2.15 5.56
C ALA A 131 15.92 0.68 5.38
N ARG A 132 15.90 -0.12 6.46
CA ARG A 132 16.07 -1.58 6.37
C ARG A 132 14.79 -2.30 5.96
N GLU A 133 13.64 -1.69 6.24
CA GLU A 133 12.33 -2.33 6.19
C GLU A 133 11.40 -1.67 5.15
N CYS A 134 11.78 -0.48 4.65
CA CYS A 134 11.03 0.33 3.69
C CYS A 134 11.88 0.67 2.45
N ALA A 135 11.27 0.55 1.28
CA ALA A 135 11.80 1.07 0.02
C ALA A 135 11.24 2.47 -0.25
N PHE A 136 12.10 3.49 -0.27
CA PHE A 136 11.71 4.87 -0.52
C PHE A 136 11.82 5.23 -2.01
N HIS A 137 10.78 5.88 -2.53
CA HIS A 137 10.67 6.30 -3.93
C HIS A 137 10.66 7.81 -4.04
N SER A 138 11.59 8.36 -4.82
CA SER A 138 11.77 9.80 -5.01
C SER A 138 10.97 10.38 -6.18
N SER A 139 10.27 9.55 -6.97
CA SER A 139 9.33 9.98 -8.00
C SER A 139 8.08 9.09 -8.01
N VAL A 140 6.98 9.63 -8.55
CA VAL A 140 5.74 8.87 -8.78
C VAL A 140 5.99 7.74 -9.78
N GLU A 141 6.76 8.01 -10.83
CA GLU A 141 7.11 7.03 -11.86
C GLU A 141 7.84 5.80 -11.29
N SER A 142 8.83 6.00 -10.41
CA SER A 142 9.56 4.88 -9.79
C SER A 142 8.66 4.07 -8.86
N PHE A 143 7.75 4.75 -8.16
CA PHE A 143 6.79 4.13 -7.26
C PHE A 143 5.76 3.28 -8.02
N ASP A 144 5.20 3.82 -9.10
CA ASP A 144 4.23 3.11 -9.94
C ASP A 144 4.89 1.97 -10.75
N ALA A 145 6.14 2.13 -11.17
CA ALA A 145 6.92 1.04 -11.77
C ALA A 145 7.10 -0.13 -10.79
N ALA A 146 7.50 0.16 -9.54
CA ALA A 146 7.63 -0.86 -8.50
C ALA A 146 6.28 -1.54 -8.18
N LEU A 147 5.18 -0.78 -8.21
CA LEU A 147 3.83 -1.31 -8.05
C LEU A 147 3.46 -2.27 -9.18
N ALA A 148 3.73 -1.89 -10.43
CA ALA A 148 3.46 -2.70 -11.62
C ALA A 148 4.29 -4.00 -11.62
N GLU A 149 5.59 -3.92 -11.32
CA GLU A 149 6.48 -5.08 -11.22
C GLU A 149 5.98 -6.09 -10.18
N ARG A 150 5.62 -5.63 -8.98
CA ARG A 150 5.10 -6.50 -7.92
C ARG A 150 3.77 -7.11 -8.29
N SER A 151 2.85 -6.33 -8.87
CA SER A 151 1.56 -6.83 -9.33
C SER A 151 1.70 -7.92 -10.40
N GLN A 152 2.55 -7.70 -11.42
CA GLN A 152 2.83 -8.68 -12.47
C GLN A 152 3.53 -9.93 -11.93
N GLY A 153 4.50 -9.77 -11.02
CA GLY A 153 5.16 -10.89 -10.35
C GLY A 153 4.17 -11.76 -9.57
N SER A 154 3.20 -11.13 -8.91
CA SER A 154 2.14 -11.81 -8.15
C SER A 154 1.20 -12.57 -9.06
N ALA A 155 0.79 -11.95 -10.17
CA ALA A 155 -0.07 -12.60 -11.17
C ALA A 155 0.59 -13.85 -11.74
N ARG A 156 1.89 -13.79 -12.06
CA ARG A 156 2.66 -14.96 -12.54
C ARG A 156 2.76 -16.07 -11.48
N VAL A 157 2.99 -15.72 -10.22
CA VAL A 157 3.05 -16.69 -9.10
C VAL A 157 1.68 -17.34 -8.87
N LEU A 158 0.62 -16.55 -8.88
CA LEU A 158 -0.74 -17.05 -8.72
C LEU A 158 -1.13 -17.95 -9.91
N GLU A 159 -0.84 -17.54 -11.13
CA GLU A 159 -1.12 -18.34 -12.33
C GLU A 159 -0.35 -19.67 -12.32
N LYS A 160 0.93 -19.65 -11.91
CA LYS A 160 1.70 -20.88 -11.69
C LYS A 160 1.02 -21.78 -10.66
N HIS A 161 0.66 -21.24 -9.50
CA HIS A 161 -0.03 -22.01 -8.46
C HIS A 161 -1.39 -22.54 -8.91
N MET A 162 -2.18 -21.78 -9.65
CA MET A 162 -3.48 -22.22 -10.17
C MET A 162 -3.33 -23.32 -11.23
N ARG A 163 -2.28 -23.27 -12.06
CA ARG A 163 -1.96 -24.36 -13.00
C ARG A 163 -1.49 -25.62 -12.28
N GLU A 164 -0.70 -25.48 -11.22
CA GLU A 164 -0.22 -26.60 -10.40
C GLU A 164 -1.32 -27.20 -9.51
N ALA A 165 -2.27 -26.38 -9.06
CA ALA A 165 -3.43 -26.79 -8.28
C ALA A 165 -4.63 -27.20 -9.14
N ALA A 166 -4.50 -27.16 -10.47
CA ALA A 166 -5.55 -27.63 -11.37
C ALA A 166 -5.78 -29.13 -11.07
N PRO A 167 -7.01 -29.53 -10.71
CA PRO A 167 -7.28 -30.91 -10.36
C PRO A 167 -6.94 -31.80 -11.55
N THR A 168 -6.10 -32.81 -11.32
CA THR A 168 -5.86 -33.88 -12.29
C THR A 168 -7.23 -34.34 -12.78
N PRO A 169 -7.55 -34.26 -14.09
CA PRO A 169 -8.88 -34.62 -14.57
C PRO A 169 -9.18 -36.03 -14.09
N LEU A 170 -10.21 -36.14 -13.24
CA LEU A 170 -10.71 -37.43 -12.76
C LEU A 170 -11.12 -38.20 -14.00
N SER A 171 -10.22 -39.09 -14.41
CA SER A 171 -10.44 -40.05 -15.48
C SER A 171 -11.46 -41.02 -14.91
N HIS A 172 -12.75 -40.72 -15.10
CA HIS A 172 -13.78 -41.72 -14.82
C HIS A 172 -13.53 -42.89 -15.79
N PRO A 173 -13.24 -44.11 -15.30
CA PRO A 173 -13.29 -45.27 -16.17
C PRO A 173 -14.73 -45.38 -16.69
N GLY A 174 -14.88 -45.34 -18.02
CA GLY A 174 -16.18 -45.51 -18.67
C GLY A 174 -16.77 -46.89 -18.35
N PRO A 175 -18.11 -47.02 -18.32
CA PRO A 175 -18.77 -48.28 -18.04
C PRO A 175 -18.43 -49.30 -19.15
N ALA A 176 -17.96 -50.47 -18.72
CA ALA A 176 -17.70 -51.64 -19.57
C ALA A 176 -19.01 -52.32 -19.99
#